data_AF-A0A834IUW5-F1
#
_entry.id   AF-A0A834IUW5-F1
#
_cell.length_a   1.000
_cell.length_b   1.000
_cell.length_c   1.000
_cell.angle_alpha   90.00
_cell.angle_beta   90.00
_cell.angle_gamma   90.00
#
_symmetry.space_group_name_H-M   'P 1'
#
loop_
_entity.id
_entity.type
_entity.pdbx_description
1 polymer ?
#
loop_
_entity_poly.entity_id
_entity_poly.type
_entity_poly.pdbx_seq_one_letter_code
_entity_poly.pdbx_strand_id
1 'polypeptide(L)'
;MVHLVHLFKALLVVALFGFVTVTILYAYVNSNNRIPNQINIRRIYNIIEQENKTKIQNVLSKNVTNPKPQNEIIDIVYTWVNGSDPNFLNNLKIYSVTEKKQRELAGRRFRDKNELRFSLRSIEKYASWVNHVYIVTNGQVPYWLNTSYEKVSVITHEQIFRDVKNLPTFSSPAIESNLHRIPGISKRFIYFNDDVFLGQPLSQEDFYTEETGYKVFFAWPVPNCKPQCPWSKVQDGKCHAACNNMECQYDGGDCSKNHTVPAYDRTKIKTASLDGYGASLLHSQRLLNIRYGFKDRKVAAHAPIMIDRDIMNKLEKVYEEEFKHTESNRFRAVDDIQFGFVYYSFLTNEKNNNHTMDDVFNEFDTDKSGTWTQAELTEFLIKINKSPPDTKTKEEFDSKVNQCNSTDNGSAYQDKSALSRDWINNCALLRNYIVDKMNSLPKYKFEVTKKSESLYSTMERLMSNVSKVRAQLKKLSSKMTKFVCINDDLDDAKPKENKAVEELLQNFYLSQFPQVSAFEVSEPHPPTMSPMVEDTQQKNVIVLSA
;
A
#
# COMPACT_ATOMS: atom_id res chain seq x y z
N MET A 1 22.73 1.06 -4.55
CA MET A 1 23.05 2.45 -5.01
C MET A 1 23.52 3.34 -3.87
N VAL A 2 22.88 3.34 -2.70
CA VAL A 2 23.29 4.10 -1.49
C VAL A 2 24.71 3.75 -1.00
N HIS A 3 25.07 2.46 -0.99
CA HIS A 3 26.45 2.05 -0.68
C HIS A 3 27.50 2.59 -1.68
N LEU A 4 27.13 2.73 -2.95
CA LEU A 4 28.02 3.31 -3.97
C LEU A 4 28.23 4.81 -3.74
N VAL A 5 27.19 5.53 -3.33
CA VAL A 5 27.24 6.97 -3.04
C VAL A 5 28.04 7.28 -1.78
N HIS A 6 27.90 6.47 -0.72
CA HIS A 6 28.74 6.60 0.48
C HIS A 6 30.20 6.22 0.22
N LEU A 7 30.44 5.18 -0.60
CA LEU A 7 31.78 4.83 -1.04
C LEU A 7 32.41 5.96 -1.87
N PHE A 8 31.63 6.60 -2.75
CA PHE A 8 32.09 7.73 -3.57
C PHE A 8 32.39 8.96 -2.72
N LYS A 9 31.53 9.30 -1.75
CA LYS A 9 31.76 10.40 -0.81
C LYS A 9 32.99 10.16 0.08
N ALA A 10 33.18 8.92 0.56
CA ALA A 10 34.36 8.55 1.34
C ALA A 10 35.65 8.63 0.50
N LEU A 11 35.62 8.16 -0.74
CA LEU A 11 36.73 8.28 -1.69
C LEU A 11 37.05 9.74 -2.03
N LEU A 12 36.04 10.61 -2.13
CA LEU A 12 36.22 12.04 -2.41
C LEU A 12 36.88 12.78 -1.23
N VAL A 13 36.50 12.45 0.01
CA VAL A 13 37.10 13.01 1.23
C VAL A 13 38.55 12.55 1.40
N VAL A 14 38.85 11.29 1.08
CA VAL A 14 40.22 10.75 1.08
C VAL A 14 41.08 11.40 -0.01
N ALA A 15 40.53 11.63 -1.20
CA ALA A 15 41.23 12.34 -2.28
C ALA A 15 41.54 13.80 -1.91
N LEU A 16 40.60 14.51 -1.26
CA LEU A 16 40.79 15.89 -0.79
C LEU A 16 41.85 15.97 0.31
N PHE A 17 41.84 15.06 1.29
CA PHE A 17 42.88 15.01 2.34
C PHE A 17 44.26 14.65 1.77
N GLY A 18 44.32 13.74 0.79
CA GLY A 18 45.55 13.40 0.07
C GLY A 18 46.12 14.59 -0.72
N PHE A 19 45.26 15.39 -1.35
CA PHE A 19 45.68 16.57 -2.11
C PHE A 19 46.19 17.69 -1.19
N VAL A 20 45.52 17.95 -0.07
CA VAL A 20 45.94 18.96 0.91
C VAL A 20 47.28 18.58 1.56
N THR A 21 47.49 17.31 1.93
CA THR A 21 48.75 16.85 2.52
C THR A 21 49.92 16.90 1.55
N VAL A 22 49.71 16.54 0.27
CA VAL A 22 50.74 16.68 -0.79
C VAL A 22 51.07 18.16 -1.05
N THR A 23 50.08 19.05 -1.01
CA THR A 23 50.29 20.48 -1.24
C THR A 23 51.04 21.15 -0.08
N ILE A 24 50.76 20.75 1.17
CA ILE A 24 51.49 21.21 2.36
C ILE A 24 52.93 20.69 2.36
N LEU A 25 53.16 19.43 1.96
CA LEU A 25 54.50 18.87 1.79
C LEU A 25 55.28 19.56 0.66
N TYR A 26 54.62 19.86 -0.46
CA TYR A 26 55.22 20.59 -1.58
C TYR A 26 55.60 22.03 -1.20
N ALA A 27 54.74 22.73 -0.45
CA ALA A 27 55.02 24.07 0.07
C ALA A 27 56.14 24.08 1.12
N TYR A 28 56.22 23.06 1.99
CA TYR A 28 57.25 22.93 3.01
C TYR A 28 58.63 22.58 2.44
N VAL A 29 58.69 21.78 1.37
CA VAL A 29 59.93 21.44 0.66
C VAL A 29 60.46 22.63 -0.14
N ASN A 30 59.59 23.46 -0.71
CA ASN A 30 60.01 24.66 -1.45
C ASN A 30 60.47 25.83 -0.55
N SER A 31 60.10 25.86 0.73
CA SER A 31 60.50 26.95 1.63
C SER A 31 61.85 26.73 2.32
N ASN A 32 62.42 25.51 2.28
CA ASN A 32 63.65 25.17 2.98
C ASN A 32 64.63 24.47 2.04
N ASN A 33 65.60 25.25 1.51
CA ASN A 33 66.67 24.83 0.59
C ASN A 33 67.71 23.86 1.21
N ARG A 34 67.27 22.73 1.79
CA ARG A 34 68.14 21.62 2.21
C ARG A 34 67.47 20.30 1.87
N ILE A 35 67.98 19.64 0.83
CA ILE A 35 67.67 18.25 0.53
C ILE A 35 68.70 17.38 1.24
N PRO A 36 68.34 16.53 2.22
CA PRO A 36 69.05 15.29 2.44
C PRO A 36 68.51 14.25 1.45
N ASN A 37 69.42 13.66 0.68
CA ASN A 37 69.14 12.49 -0.14
C ASN A 37 68.48 11.39 0.72
N GLN A 38 67.42 10.79 0.17
CA GLN A 38 66.61 9.68 0.70
C GLN A 38 65.35 10.02 1.51
N ILE A 39 64.44 10.84 0.96
CA ILE A 39 63.01 10.69 1.29
C ILE A 39 62.38 9.78 0.23
N ASN A 40 62.18 8.50 0.57
CA ASN A 40 61.51 7.55 -0.31
C ASN A 40 60.00 7.77 -0.26
N ILE A 41 59.50 8.67 -1.14
CA ILE A 41 58.09 9.05 -1.26
C ILE A 41 57.19 7.82 -1.41
N ARG A 42 57.66 6.76 -2.07
CA ARG A 42 56.93 5.50 -2.24
C ARG A 42 56.68 4.80 -0.91
N ARG A 43 57.62 4.89 0.03
CA ARG A 43 57.50 4.32 1.38
C ARG A 43 56.51 5.11 2.23
N ILE A 44 56.50 6.44 2.13
CA ILE A 44 55.53 7.32 2.81
C ILE A 44 54.13 7.09 2.26
N TYR A 45 53.98 7.00 0.94
CA TYR A 45 52.70 6.70 0.30
C TYR A 45 52.15 5.35 0.76
N ASN A 46 52.99 4.32 0.82
CA ASN A 46 52.60 3.00 1.31
C ASN A 46 52.20 3.02 2.80
N ILE A 47 52.88 3.79 3.65
CA ILE A 47 52.54 3.94 5.08
C ILE A 47 51.19 4.63 5.24
N ILE A 48 50.94 5.72 4.51
CA ILE A 48 49.66 6.45 4.52
C ILE A 48 48.54 5.55 3.97
N GLU A 49 48.80 4.78 2.91
CA GLU A 49 47.83 3.84 2.36
C GLU A 49 47.51 2.70 3.34
N GLN A 50 48.52 2.16 4.05
CA GLN A 50 48.34 1.15 5.08
C GLN A 50 47.61 1.68 6.31
N GLU A 51 47.95 2.86 6.81
CA GLU A 51 47.24 3.50 7.94
C GLU A 51 45.80 3.84 7.58
N ASN A 52 45.55 4.34 6.37
CA ASN A 52 44.18 4.60 5.89
C ASN A 52 43.41 3.29 5.69
N LYS A 53 44.01 2.23 5.14
CA LYS A 53 43.39 0.90 5.07
C LYS A 53 43.05 0.36 6.46
N THR A 54 43.95 0.52 7.42
CA THR A 54 43.77 0.03 8.80
C THR A 54 42.72 0.85 9.55
N LYS A 55 42.68 2.18 9.38
CA LYS A 55 41.62 3.04 9.93
C LYS A 55 40.27 2.76 9.27
N ILE A 56 40.23 2.57 7.95
CA ILE A 56 39.02 2.19 7.22
C ILE A 56 38.54 0.80 7.67
N GLN A 57 39.43 -0.19 7.80
CA GLN A 57 39.08 -1.51 8.36
C GLN A 57 38.63 -1.42 9.81
N ASN A 58 39.21 -0.54 10.64
CA ASN A 58 38.80 -0.36 12.03
C ASN A 58 37.46 0.38 12.18
N VAL A 59 37.13 1.30 11.26
CA VAL A 59 35.80 1.93 11.20
C VAL A 59 34.75 0.97 10.64
N LEU A 60 35.13 0.16 9.65
CA LEU A 60 34.28 -0.91 9.10
C LEU A 60 34.08 -2.04 10.10
N SER A 61 35.07 -2.39 10.92
CA SER A 61 34.98 -3.47 11.92
C SER A 61 34.28 -3.02 13.21
N LYS A 62 34.43 -1.75 13.63
CA LYS A 62 33.68 -1.20 14.77
C LYS A 62 32.17 -1.01 14.51
N ASN A 63 31.74 -1.02 13.24
CA ASN A 63 30.31 -0.98 12.86
C ASN A 63 29.70 -2.35 12.53
N VAL A 64 30.39 -3.46 12.81
CA VAL A 64 29.86 -4.82 12.58
C VAL A 64 29.76 -5.57 13.91
N THR A 65 28.87 -5.08 14.77
CA THR A 65 28.11 -5.92 15.71
C THR A 65 26.67 -5.45 15.89
N ASN A 66 26.15 -4.56 15.03
CA ASN A 66 24.71 -4.49 14.88
C ASN A 66 24.29 -5.73 14.10
N PRO A 67 23.52 -6.67 14.69
CA PRO A 67 22.88 -7.69 13.89
C PRO A 67 22.16 -6.97 12.75
N LYS A 68 22.28 -7.47 11.52
CA LYS A 68 21.41 -7.00 10.43
C LYS A 68 19.99 -6.95 11.01
N PRO A 69 19.26 -5.83 10.91
CA PRO A 69 17.90 -5.79 11.40
C PRO A 69 17.19 -6.98 10.77
N GLN A 70 16.69 -7.89 11.61
CA GLN A 70 15.94 -9.03 11.12
C GLN A 70 14.77 -8.45 10.32
N ASN A 71 14.71 -8.79 9.03
CA ASN A 71 13.62 -8.33 8.18
C ASN A 71 12.30 -8.67 8.88
N GLU A 72 11.35 -7.74 8.84
CA GLU A 72 10.05 -7.92 9.49
C GLU A 72 9.39 -9.20 8.98
N ILE A 73 8.70 -9.90 9.89
CA ILE A 73 7.86 -11.04 9.53
C ILE A 73 6.67 -10.51 8.75
N ILE A 74 6.52 -10.97 7.52
CA ILE A 74 5.45 -10.57 6.61
C ILE A 74 4.73 -11.83 6.12
N ASP A 75 3.41 -11.84 6.30
CA ASP A 75 2.53 -12.89 5.79
C ASP A 75 1.85 -12.46 4.50
N ILE A 76 1.30 -13.44 3.78
CA ILE A 76 0.42 -13.21 2.63
C ILE A 76 -0.99 -13.69 2.97
N VAL A 77 -2.00 -12.96 2.51
CA VAL A 77 -3.41 -13.31 2.63
C VAL A 77 -4.02 -13.40 1.24
N TYR A 78 -4.66 -14.52 0.93
CA TYR A 78 -5.52 -14.71 -0.24
C TYR A 78 -6.98 -14.75 0.18
N THR A 79 -7.87 -14.30 -0.70
CA THR A 79 -9.30 -14.66 -0.65
C THR A 79 -9.59 -15.64 -1.77
N TRP A 80 -10.37 -16.69 -1.49
CA TRP A 80 -10.71 -17.71 -2.49
C TRP A 80 -12.02 -18.42 -2.17
N VAL A 81 -12.74 -18.84 -3.21
CA VAL A 81 -13.93 -19.68 -3.10
C VAL A 81 -13.95 -20.73 -4.21
N ASN A 82 -14.47 -21.92 -3.90
CA ASN A 82 -14.79 -22.92 -4.92
C ASN A 82 -16.22 -22.69 -5.41
N GLY A 83 -16.38 -22.06 -6.58
CA GLY A 83 -17.71 -21.84 -7.15
C GLY A 83 -18.42 -23.09 -7.68
N SER A 84 -17.73 -24.22 -7.77
CA SER A 84 -18.33 -25.52 -8.17
C SER A 84 -18.83 -26.34 -6.98
N ASP A 85 -18.60 -25.87 -5.75
CA ASP A 85 -19.03 -26.57 -4.55
C ASP A 85 -20.58 -26.56 -4.41
N PRO A 86 -21.23 -27.73 -4.27
CA PRO A 86 -22.68 -27.82 -4.13
C PRO A 86 -23.25 -27.03 -2.94
N ASN A 87 -22.57 -27.00 -1.79
CA ASN A 87 -23.01 -26.25 -0.61
C ASN A 87 -22.91 -24.74 -0.85
N PHE A 88 -21.82 -24.31 -1.49
CA PHE A 88 -21.65 -22.91 -1.89
C PHE A 88 -22.76 -22.48 -2.87
N LEU A 89 -23.02 -23.29 -3.88
CA LEU A 89 -24.07 -23.03 -4.88
C LEU A 89 -25.48 -23.04 -4.26
N ASN A 90 -25.74 -23.93 -3.30
CA ASN A 90 -27.01 -23.97 -2.57
C ASN A 90 -27.19 -22.73 -1.69
N ASN A 91 -26.16 -22.34 -0.93
CA ASN A 91 -26.17 -21.09 -0.17
C ASN A 91 -26.39 -19.88 -1.09
N LEU A 92 -25.67 -19.84 -2.22
CA LEU A 92 -25.84 -18.79 -3.21
C LEU A 92 -27.28 -18.74 -3.72
N LYS A 93 -27.92 -19.89 -3.96
CA LYS A 93 -29.33 -19.98 -4.38
C LYS A 93 -30.29 -19.47 -3.32
N ILE A 94 -30.11 -19.84 -2.05
CA ILE A 94 -30.96 -19.43 -0.93
C ILE A 94 -30.97 -17.90 -0.77
N TYR A 95 -29.80 -17.27 -0.92
CA TYR A 95 -29.66 -15.83 -0.68
C TYR A 95 -29.74 -14.96 -1.96
N SER A 96 -29.65 -15.55 -3.16
CA SER A 96 -29.76 -14.80 -4.42
C SER A 96 -31.22 -14.45 -4.75
N VAL A 97 -31.44 -13.19 -5.13
CA VAL A 97 -32.79 -12.65 -5.40
C VAL A 97 -33.45 -13.25 -6.66
N THR A 98 -32.67 -13.67 -7.67
CA THR A 98 -33.21 -14.24 -8.92
C THR A 98 -32.31 -15.32 -9.52
N GLU A 99 -32.90 -16.29 -10.24
CA GLU A 99 -32.16 -17.32 -10.97
C GLU A 99 -31.21 -16.77 -12.04
N LYS A 100 -31.57 -15.65 -12.68
CA LYS A 100 -30.70 -14.98 -13.65
C LYS A 100 -29.43 -14.45 -12.97
N LYS A 101 -29.59 -13.77 -11.84
CA LYS A 101 -28.47 -13.26 -11.04
C LYS A 101 -27.63 -14.41 -10.49
N GLN A 102 -28.25 -15.53 -10.12
CA GLN A 102 -27.55 -16.75 -9.71
C GLN A 102 -26.64 -17.30 -10.82
N ARG A 103 -27.15 -17.47 -12.05
CA ARG A 103 -26.38 -17.97 -13.19
C ARG A 103 -25.22 -17.04 -13.57
N GLU A 104 -25.46 -15.72 -13.56
CA GLU A 104 -24.43 -14.71 -13.82
C GLU A 104 -23.32 -14.72 -12.74
N LEU A 105 -23.69 -14.89 -11.47
CA LEU A 105 -22.74 -14.95 -10.35
C LEU A 105 -21.93 -16.25 -10.37
N ALA A 106 -22.59 -17.41 -10.47
CA ALA A 106 -21.95 -18.72 -10.44
C ALA A 106 -21.05 -18.99 -11.66
N GLY A 107 -21.48 -18.59 -12.87
CA GLY A 107 -20.76 -18.89 -14.11
C GLY A 107 -19.53 -18.01 -14.37
N ARG A 108 -19.55 -16.75 -13.93
CA ARG A 108 -18.49 -15.77 -14.24
C ARG A 108 -17.64 -15.35 -13.05
N ARG A 109 -18.22 -15.21 -11.85
CA ARG A 109 -17.50 -14.61 -10.71
C ARG A 109 -16.80 -15.61 -9.80
N PHE A 110 -17.23 -16.87 -9.81
CA PHE A 110 -16.72 -17.90 -8.89
C PHE A 110 -16.09 -19.09 -9.63
N ARG A 111 -15.85 -18.96 -10.94
CA ARG A 111 -15.19 -20.01 -11.74
C ARG A 111 -13.70 -20.06 -11.38
N ASP A 112 -13.25 -21.22 -10.92
CA ASP A 112 -11.84 -21.51 -10.59
C ASP A 112 -11.16 -22.23 -11.77
N LYS A 113 -9.95 -21.77 -12.12
CA LYS A 113 -9.08 -22.34 -13.15
C LYS A 113 -7.68 -22.59 -12.61
N ASN A 114 -7.57 -22.95 -11.33
CA ASN A 114 -6.32 -23.13 -10.61
C ASN A 114 -5.46 -21.86 -10.47
N GLU A 115 -6.01 -20.65 -10.58
CA GLU A 115 -5.27 -19.39 -10.45
C GLU A 115 -4.53 -19.33 -9.10
N LEU A 116 -5.24 -19.62 -7.99
CA LEU A 116 -4.66 -19.66 -6.64
C LEU A 116 -3.48 -20.65 -6.57
N ARG A 117 -3.63 -21.84 -7.15
CA ARG A 117 -2.59 -22.89 -7.12
C ARG A 117 -1.29 -22.38 -7.74
N PHE A 118 -1.38 -21.79 -8.93
CA PHE A 118 -0.20 -21.27 -9.62
C PHE A 118 0.31 -19.96 -9.02
N SER A 119 -0.57 -19.18 -8.39
CA SER A 119 -0.16 -18.06 -7.54
C SER A 119 0.74 -18.53 -6.41
N LEU A 120 0.37 -19.58 -5.65
CA LEU A 120 1.21 -20.13 -4.58
C LEU A 120 2.54 -20.70 -5.08
N ARG A 121 2.57 -21.38 -6.23
CA ARG A 121 3.83 -21.78 -6.86
C ARG A 121 4.73 -20.58 -7.18
N SER A 122 4.13 -19.48 -7.62
CA SER A 122 4.87 -18.25 -7.89
C SER A 122 5.42 -17.60 -6.60
N ILE A 123 4.69 -17.68 -5.49
CA ILE A 123 5.16 -17.24 -4.17
C ILE A 123 6.38 -18.04 -3.74
N GLU A 124 6.33 -19.38 -3.81
CA GLU A 124 7.48 -20.20 -3.43
C GLU A 124 8.71 -19.92 -4.30
N LYS A 125 8.51 -19.69 -5.60
CA LYS A 125 9.58 -19.38 -6.56
C LYS A 125 10.19 -17.98 -6.37
N TYR A 126 9.37 -16.96 -6.11
CA TYR A 126 9.79 -15.56 -6.20
C TYR A 126 9.76 -14.79 -4.88
N ALA A 127 9.16 -15.33 -3.83
CA ALA A 127 8.97 -14.67 -2.53
C ALA A 127 9.17 -15.65 -1.36
N SER A 128 10.24 -16.47 -1.40
CA SER A 128 10.52 -17.49 -0.38
C SER A 128 10.78 -16.93 1.04
N TRP A 129 10.96 -15.61 1.17
CA TRP A 129 11.05 -14.90 2.46
C TRP A 129 9.71 -14.77 3.18
N VAL A 130 8.59 -15.02 2.50
CA VAL A 130 7.25 -14.99 3.12
C VAL A 130 7.20 -15.99 4.27
N ASN A 131 6.68 -15.50 5.40
CA ASN A 131 6.61 -16.29 6.62
C ASN A 131 5.47 -17.30 6.54
N HIS A 132 4.23 -16.81 6.37
CA HIS A 132 3.03 -17.64 6.33
C HIS A 132 2.06 -17.18 5.23
N VAL A 133 1.26 -18.11 4.72
CA VAL A 133 0.17 -17.85 3.78
C VAL A 133 -1.17 -18.19 4.45
N TYR A 134 -2.06 -17.22 4.51
CA TYR A 134 -3.44 -17.43 4.95
C TYR A 134 -4.36 -17.44 3.72
N ILE A 135 -5.19 -18.47 3.60
CA ILE A 135 -6.20 -18.57 2.54
C ILE A 135 -7.56 -18.42 3.21
N VAL A 136 -8.19 -17.25 3.01
CA VAL A 136 -9.51 -16.93 3.56
C VAL A 136 -10.58 -17.47 2.63
N THR A 137 -11.44 -18.34 3.16
CA THR A 137 -12.47 -19.04 2.38
C THR A 137 -13.82 -19.06 3.09
N ASN A 138 -14.86 -19.46 2.34
CA ASN A 138 -16.19 -19.74 2.89
C ASN A 138 -16.29 -21.16 3.49
N GLY A 139 -15.30 -21.59 4.26
CA GLY A 139 -15.23 -22.94 4.86
C GLY A 139 -14.67 -24.02 3.94
N GLN A 140 -14.28 -23.65 2.72
CA GLN A 140 -13.81 -24.56 1.68
C GLN A 140 -12.30 -24.75 1.76
N VAL A 141 -11.82 -25.94 1.41
CA VAL A 141 -10.39 -26.26 1.29
C VAL A 141 -10.10 -26.66 -0.15
N PRO A 142 -9.15 -26.03 -0.86
CA PRO A 142 -8.76 -26.48 -2.19
C PRO A 142 -8.26 -27.93 -2.15
N TYR A 143 -8.79 -28.80 -3.02
CA TYR A 143 -8.50 -30.24 -2.99
C TYR A 143 -7.01 -30.58 -3.23
N TRP A 144 -6.27 -29.67 -3.84
CA TRP A 144 -4.85 -29.82 -4.13
C TRP A 144 -3.94 -29.28 -3.00
N LEU A 145 -4.49 -28.58 -2.01
CA LEU A 145 -3.72 -27.88 -0.98
C LEU A 145 -3.19 -28.87 0.09
N ASN A 146 -1.90 -28.80 0.37
CA ASN A 146 -1.27 -29.50 1.49
C ASN A 146 -1.49 -28.72 2.80
N THR A 147 -2.57 -29.03 3.52
CA THR A 147 -2.89 -28.41 4.81
C THR A 147 -1.95 -28.82 5.95
N SER A 148 -1.05 -29.78 5.73
CA SER A 148 -0.01 -30.16 6.70
C SER A 148 1.27 -29.33 6.55
N TYR A 149 1.38 -28.50 5.52
CA TYR A 149 2.54 -27.62 5.35
C TYR A 149 2.48 -26.47 6.36
N GLU A 150 3.53 -26.34 7.17
CA GLU A 150 3.57 -25.40 8.31
C GLU A 150 3.38 -23.92 7.93
N LYS A 151 3.61 -23.55 6.66
CA LYS A 151 3.49 -22.17 6.15
C LYS A 151 2.13 -21.83 5.56
N VAL A 152 1.10 -22.67 5.70
CA VAL A 152 -0.23 -22.38 5.17
C VAL A 152 -1.34 -22.68 6.16
N SER A 153 -2.30 -21.76 6.27
CA SER A 153 -3.53 -21.96 7.04
C SER A 153 -4.74 -21.57 6.21
N VAL A 154 -5.78 -22.41 6.25
CA VAL A 154 -7.10 -22.04 5.75
C VAL A 154 -7.89 -21.37 6.87
N ILE A 155 -8.37 -20.16 6.62
CA ILE A 155 -9.14 -19.36 7.58
C ILE A 155 -10.55 -19.19 7.03
N THR A 156 -11.55 -19.53 7.82
CA THR A 156 -12.95 -19.36 7.43
C THR A 156 -13.41 -17.92 7.63
N HIS A 157 -14.43 -17.50 6.89
CA HIS A 157 -15.09 -16.20 7.15
C HIS A 157 -15.57 -16.07 8.60
N GLU A 158 -16.07 -17.15 9.21
CA GLU A 158 -16.54 -17.15 10.61
C GLU A 158 -15.45 -16.76 11.62
N GLN A 159 -14.17 -17.05 11.32
CA GLN A 159 -13.05 -16.74 12.20
C GLN A 159 -12.66 -15.25 12.19
N ILE A 160 -13.09 -14.47 11.19
CA ILE A 160 -12.65 -13.06 11.01
C ILE A 160 -13.80 -12.05 11.08
N PHE A 161 -15.04 -12.47 10.81
CA PHE A 161 -16.21 -11.58 10.88
C PHE A 161 -16.57 -11.25 12.33
N ARG A 162 -16.83 -9.96 12.59
CA ARG A 162 -17.32 -9.45 13.88
C ARG A 162 -18.66 -10.04 14.27
N ASP A 163 -19.58 -10.06 13.30
CA ASP A 163 -20.93 -10.59 13.48
C ASP A 163 -21.14 -11.74 12.49
N VAL A 164 -21.15 -12.95 13.02
CA VAL A 164 -21.38 -14.18 12.25
C VAL A 164 -22.77 -14.20 11.59
N LYS A 165 -23.74 -13.38 12.04
CA LYS A 165 -25.07 -13.27 11.40
C LYS A 165 -24.99 -12.69 10.00
N ASN A 166 -23.92 -11.97 9.68
CA ASN A 166 -23.68 -11.43 8.33
C ASN A 166 -23.25 -12.52 7.34
N LEU A 167 -22.95 -13.74 7.81
CA LEU A 167 -22.55 -14.87 6.99
C LEU A 167 -23.75 -15.75 6.58
N PRO A 168 -23.67 -16.46 5.44
CA PRO A 168 -22.61 -16.37 4.44
C PRO A 168 -22.67 -15.05 3.66
N THR A 169 -21.50 -14.56 3.25
CA THR A 169 -21.37 -13.44 2.31
C THR A 169 -20.62 -13.89 1.05
N PHE A 170 -20.99 -13.27 -0.06
CA PHE A 170 -20.41 -13.40 -1.40
C PHE A 170 -19.83 -12.06 -1.87
N SER A 171 -19.66 -11.10 -0.94
CA SER A 171 -19.18 -9.75 -1.20
C SER A 171 -17.69 -9.63 -0.86
N SER A 172 -16.83 -9.49 -1.88
CA SER A 172 -15.39 -9.26 -1.65
C SER A 172 -15.11 -8.05 -0.75
N PRO A 173 -15.76 -6.87 -0.91
CA PRO A 173 -15.60 -5.75 0.02
C PRO A 173 -15.92 -6.09 1.48
N ALA A 174 -16.95 -6.91 1.72
CA ALA A 174 -17.27 -7.38 3.06
C ALA A 174 -16.15 -8.26 3.62
N ILE A 175 -15.64 -9.22 2.83
CA ILE A 175 -14.57 -10.13 3.25
C ILE A 175 -13.26 -9.36 3.49
N GLU A 176 -12.87 -8.49 2.56
CA GLU A 176 -11.66 -7.66 2.60
C GLU A 176 -11.60 -6.78 3.85
N SER A 177 -12.75 -6.26 4.28
CA SER A 177 -12.88 -5.44 5.50
C SER A 177 -12.55 -6.18 6.80
N ASN A 178 -12.42 -7.51 6.77
CA ASN A 178 -12.17 -8.34 7.94
C ASN A 178 -10.76 -8.98 7.97
N LEU A 179 -9.94 -8.84 6.92
CA LEU A 179 -8.68 -9.59 6.78
C LEU A 179 -7.64 -9.27 7.86
N HIS A 180 -7.64 -8.05 8.40
CA HIS A 180 -6.72 -7.64 9.46
C HIS A 180 -7.00 -8.31 10.81
N ARG A 181 -8.10 -9.06 10.93
CA ARG A 181 -8.50 -9.81 12.12
C ARG A 181 -8.13 -11.29 12.09
N ILE A 182 -7.44 -11.76 11.04
CA ILE A 182 -6.94 -13.13 10.97
C ILE A 182 -6.11 -13.45 12.23
N PRO A 183 -6.46 -14.51 12.99
CA PRO A 183 -5.71 -14.88 14.19
C PRO A 183 -4.25 -15.19 13.86
N GLY A 184 -3.32 -14.58 14.60
CA GLY A 184 -1.88 -14.82 14.44
C GLY A 184 -1.22 -14.09 13.26
N ILE A 185 -1.96 -13.30 12.48
CA ILE A 185 -1.38 -12.55 11.37
C ILE A 185 -0.35 -11.52 11.86
N SER A 186 0.74 -11.39 11.12
CA SER A 186 1.78 -10.38 11.29
C SER A 186 1.22 -8.96 11.30
N LYS A 187 1.99 -8.03 11.89
CA LYS A 187 1.63 -6.60 11.93
C LYS A 187 1.41 -6.05 10.53
N ARG A 188 2.29 -6.42 9.59
CA ARG A 188 2.20 -6.08 8.18
C ARG A 188 2.09 -7.35 7.36
N PHE A 189 1.06 -7.41 6.53
CA PHE A 189 0.81 -8.53 5.63
C PHE A 189 0.50 -8.01 4.23
N ILE A 190 0.61 -8.87 3.22
CA ILE A 190 0.30 -8.52 1.85
C ILE A 190 -0.98 -9.24 1.43
N TYR A 191 -1.99 -8.48 1.05
CA TYR A 191 -3.21 -9.01 0.46
C TYR A 191 -3.02 -9.27 -1.04
N PHE A 192 -3.32 -10.49 -1.47
CA PHE A 192 -3.40 -10.92 -2.86
C PHE A 192 -4.84 -11.31 -3.21
N ASN A 193 -5.29 -10.93 -4.40
CA ASN A 193 -6.35 -11.65 -5.06
C ASN A 193 -5.78 -12.99 -5.59
N ASP A 194 -6.63 -14.02 -5.67
CA ASP A 194 -6.28 -15.34 -6.20
C ASP A 194 -5.89 -15.32 -7.68
N ASP A 195 -6.41 -14.36 -8.45
CA ASP A 195 -6.12 -14.13 -9.87
C ASP A 195 -4.76 -13.46 -10.16
N VAL A 196 -3.95 -13.17 -9.13
CA VAL A 196 -2.63 -12.53 -9.24
C VAL A 196 -1.52 -13.54 -8.94
N PHE A 197 -0.51 -13.64 -9.82
CA PHE A 197 0.73 -14.38 -9.55
C PHE A 197 1.98 -13.51 -9.81
N LEU A 198 3.13 -13.97 -9.32
CA LEU A 198 4.42 -13.30 -9.45
C LEU A 198 5.14 -13.71 -10.74
N GLY A 199 5.51 -12.72 -11.56
CA GLY A 199 6.28 -12.92 -12.79
C GLY A 199 7.79 -12.70 -12.64
N GLN A 200 8.23 -12.12 -11.51
CA GLN A 200 9.62 -11.78 -11.22
C GLN A 200 9.90 -11.90 -9.71
N PRO A 201 11.17 -11.99 -9.27
CA PRO A 201 11.54 -11.95 -7.86
C PRO A 201 10.93 -10.75 -7.13
N LEU A 202 10.38 -11.02 -5.95
CA LEU A 202 9.71 -10.06 -5.09
C LEU A 202 10.53 -9.89 -3.81
N SER A 203 10.74 -8.66 -3.35
CA SER A 203 11.35 -8.37 -2.05
C SER A 203 10.42 -7.54 -1.18
N GLN A 204 10.69 -7.44 0.13
CA GLN A 204 9.88 -6.62 1.03
C GLN A 204 9.91 -5.13 0.62
N GLU A 205 11.04 -4.68 0.06
CA GLU A 205 11.25 -3.31 -0.42
C GLU A 205 10.38 -2.94 -1.63
N ASP A 206 9.79 -3.92 -2.31
CA ASP A 206 8.76 -3.68 -3.33
C ASP A 206 7.47 -3.12 -2.72
N PHE A 207 7.27 -3.23 -1.41
CA PHE A 207 6.08 -2.76 -0.70
C PHE A 207 6.37 -1.73 0.40
N TYR A 208 7.53 -1.80 1.05
CA TYR A 208 7.87 -0.88 2.13
C TYR A 208 9.37 -0.67 2.27
N THR A 209 9.79 0.58 2.48
CA THR A 209 11.16 0.90 2.89
C THR A 209 11.14 1.85 4.09
N GLU A 210 12.13 1.80 4.97
CA GLU A 210 12.21 2.76 6.09
C GLU A 210 12.42 4.21 5.61
N GLU A 211 13.05 4.37 4.44
CA GLU A 211 13.32 5.67 3.83
C GLU A 211 12.04 6.33 3.31
N THR A 212 11.30 5.63 2.44
CA THR A 212 10.15 6.20 1.73
C THR A 212 8.80 5.71 2.22
N GLY A 213 8.76 4.69 3.07
CA GLY A 213 7.55 4.09 3.62
C GLY A 213 6.84 3.16 2.64
N TYR A 214 5.51 3.13 2.71
CA TYR A 214 4.67 2.23 1.92
C TYR A 214 4.69 2.60 0.43
N LYS A 215 4.89 1.61 -0.43
CA LYS A 215 4.74 1.73 -1.88
C LYS A 215 3.25 1.66 -2.23
N VAL A 216 2.78 2.69 -2.93
CA VAL A 216 1.37 2.82 -3.32
C VAL A 216 1.25 2.68 -4.83
N PHE A 217 0.50 1.69 -5.27
CA PHE A 217 0.25 1.40 -6.68
C PHE A 217 -1.13 1.94 -7.08
N PHE A 218 -1.19 3.10 -7.71
CA PHE A 218 -2.43 3.63 -8.29
C PHE A 218 -2.59 3.23 -9.75
N ALA A 219 -3.83 3.18 -10.24
CA ALA A 219 -4.15 2.93 -11.63
C ALA A 219 -4.86 4.17 -12.24
N TRP A 220 -6.09 3.99 -12.70
CA TRP A 220 -6.90 5.00 -13.36
C TRP A 220 -7.62 5.94 -12.36
N PRO A 221 -8.01 7.16 -12.79
CA PRO A 221 -8.73 8.11 -11.94
C PRO A 221 -10.14 7.59 -11.60
N VAL A 222 -10.63 7.88 -10.40
CA VAL A 222 -12.02 7.56 -10.00
C VAL A 222 -13.00 8.14 -11.04
N PRO A 223 -14.08 7.42 -11.42
CA PRO A 223 -15.02 7.93 -12.40
C PRO A 223 -15.62 9.27 -11.95
N ASN A 224 -16.00 10.10 -12.90
CA ASN A 224 -16.71 11.34 -12.60
C ASN A 224 -18.06 11.02 -11.93
N CYS A 225 -18.48 11.86 -10.98
CA CYS A 225 -19.79 11.72 -10.33
C CYS A 225 -20.96 11.87 -11.32
N LYS A 226 -20.77 12.64 -12.39
CA LYS A 226 -21.63 12.70 -13.60
C LYS A 226 -20.75 12.85 -14.84
N PRO A 227 -21.20 12.41 -16.04
CA PRO A 227 -20.43 12.54 -17.28
C PRO A 227 -19.91 13.96 -17.57
N GLN A 228 -20.68 14.99 -17.24
CA GLN A 228 -20.34 16.40 -17.48
C GLN A 228 -19.75 17.14 -16.26
N CYS A 229 -19.47 16.42 -15.18
CA CYS A 229 -18.93 16.97 -13.95
C CYS A 229 -17.67 16.19 -13.51
N PRO A 230 -16.49 16.55 -14.04
CA PRO A 230 -15.23 16.05 -13.50
C PRO A 230 -15.03 16.55 -12.07
N TRP A 231 -14.35 15.74 -11.25
CA TRP A 231 -14.07 16.07 -9.85
C TRP A 231 -13.26 17.35 -9.68
N SER A 232 -12.45 17.73 -10.67
CA SER A 232 -11.72 18.99 -10.72
C SER A 232 -12.58 20.26 -10.81
N LYS A 233 -13.87 20.15 -11.14
CA LYS A 233 -14.83 21.26 -11.12
C LYS A 233 -15.61 21.37 -9.82
N VAL A 234 -15.58 20.32 -8.99
CA VAL A 234 -16.35 20.27 -7.75
C VAL A 234 -15.56 21.00 -6.67
N GLN A 235 -16.18 21.99 -6.03
CA GLN A 235 -15.53 22.86 -5.04
C GLN A 235 -14.36 23.68 -5.61
N ASP A 236 -14.48 24.18 -6.85
CA ASP A 236 -13.46 25.02 -7.49
C ASP A 236 -13.68 26.53 -7.28
N GLY A 237 -14.72 26.90 -6.52
CA GLY A 237 -15.13 28.26 -6.24
C GLY A 237 -16.12 28.84 -7.25
N LYS A 238 -16.59 28.05 -8.22
CA LYS A 238 -17.60 28.46 -9.21
C LYS A 238 -18.77 27.50 -9.21
N CYS A 239 -19.99 28.05 -9.20
CA CYS A 239 -21.19 27.23 -9.31
C CYS A 239 -21.33 26.63 -10.72
N HIS A 240 -21.21 25.31 -10.81
CA HIS A 240 -21.44 24.48 -11.98
C HIS A 240 -22.78 23.77 -11.89
N ALA A 241 -23.75 24.19 -12.70
CA ALA A 241 -25.09 23.57 -12.75
C ALA A 241 -25.06 22.05 -13.00
N ALA A 242 -24.10 21.56 -13.79
CA ALA A 242 -23.91 20.13 -14.05
C ALA A 242 -23.40 19.32 -12.84
N CYS A 243 -22.77 20.00 -11.87
CA CYS A 243 -22.21 19.43 -10.65
C CYS A 243 -23.11 19.64 -9.42
N ASN A 244 -24.08 20.56 -9.50
CA ASN A 244 -24.99 20.87 -8.41
C ASN A 244 -26.11 19.82 -8.23
N ASN A 245 -25.72 18.59 -7.93
CA ASN A 245 -26.60 17.45 -7.69
C ASN A 245 -26.04 16.57 -6.56
N MET A 246 -26.87 15.69 -6.01
CA MET A 246 -26.50 14.86 -4.87
C MET A 246 -25.34 13.91 -5.18
N GLU A 247 -25.28 13.35 -6.39
CA GLU A 247 -24.23 12.41 -6.80
C GLU A 247 -22.84 13.07 -6.80
N CYS A 248 -22.79 14.37 -7.11
CA CYS A 248 -21.61 15.24 -7.10
C CYS A 248 -21.49 16.10 -5.83
N GLN A 249 -22.23 15.78 -4.76
CA GLN A 249 -22.21 16.50 -3.49
C GLN A 249 -22.48 18.02 -3.63
N TYR A 250 -23.44 18.37 -4.49
CA TYR A 250 -23.92 19.74 -4.72
C TYR A 250 -22.78 20.71 -5.05
N ASP A 251 -21.90 20.29 -5.95
CA ASP A 251 -20.75 21.06 -6.40
C ASP A 251 -19.81 21.48 -5.26
N GLY A 252 -19.71 20.65 -4.21
CA GLY A 252 -18.92 20.97 -3.02
C GLY A 252 -19.42 22.19 -2.24
N GLY A 253 -20.65 22.64 -2.51
CA GLY A 253 -21.28 23.79 -1.88
C GLY A 253 -21.19 25.07 -2.70
N ASP A 254 -20.47 25.11 -3.83
CA ASP A 254 -20.21 26.35 -4.59
C ASP A 254 -21.47 27.02 -5.14
N CYS A 255 -22.56 26.27 -5.31
CA CYS A 255 -23.86 26.80 -5.72
C CYS A 255 -24.75 27.28 -4.55
N SER A 256 -24.34 27.06 -3.31
CA SER A 256 -25.04 27.51 -2.11
C SER A 256 -24.48 28.83 -1.62
N LYS A 257 -25.35 29.77 -1.22
CA LYS A 257 -24.93 31.08 -0.65
C LYS A 257 -24.00 30.94 0.57
N ASN A 258 -24.15 29.85 1.33
CA ASN A 258 -23.36 29.59 2.54
C ASN A 258 -22.24 28.58 2.32
N HIS A 259 -21.95 28.18 1.07
CA HIS A 259 -20.99 27.13 0.73
C HIS A 259 -21.22 25.80 1.47
N THR A 260 -22.47 25.51 1.85
CA THR A 260 -22.85 24.30 2.58
C THR A 260 -23.23 23.17 1.64
N VAL A 261 -22.72 21.98 1.90
CA VAL A 261 -23.15 20.73 1.23
C VAL A 261 -24.26 20.07 2.07
N PRO A 262 -25.46 19.82 1.51
CA PRO A 262 -26.50 19.04 2.16
C PRO A 262 -26.01 17.65 2.61
N ALA A 263 -26.59 17.13 3.69
CA ALA A 263 -26.26 15.80 4.18
C ALA A 263 -26.50 14.73 3.10
N TYR A 264 -25.53 13.82 2.97
CA TYR A 264 -25.56 12.77 1.96
C TYR A 264 -26.56 11.67 2.35
N ASP A 265 -27.65 11.57 1.59
CA ASP A 265 -28.68 10.55 1.78
C ASP A 265 -28.42 9.36 0.85
N ARG A 266 -27.93 8.24 1.43
CA ARG A 266 -27.59 7.01 0.70
C ARG A 266 -28.80 6.39 0.01
N THR A 267 -30.01 6.58 0.54
CA THR A 267 -31.23 5.95 0.03
C THR A 267 -31.72 6.55 -1.29
N LYS A 268 -31.27 7.77 -1.61
CA LYS A 268 -31.75 8.53 -2.78
C LYS A 268 -30.88 8.39 -4.03
N ILE A 269 -29.81 7.60 -3.97
CA ILE A 269 -28.81 7.55 -5.04
C ILE A 269 -29.36 6.76 -6.22
N LYS A 270 -29.41 7.42 -7.39
CA LYS A 270 -29.74 6.76 -8.65
C LYS A 270 -28.43 6.36 -9.35
N THR A 271 -28.04 5.09 -9.24
CA THR A 271 -26.81 4.55 -9.85
C THR A 271 -27.00 4.02 -11.27
N ALA A 272 -28.03 4.50 -11.98
CA ALA A 272 -28.55 3.89 -13.22
C ALA A 272 -27.53 3.73 -14.37
N SER A 273 -26.34 4.34 -14.29
CA SER A 273 -25.32 4.32 -15.35
C SER A 273 -24.00 3.63 -14.99
N LEU A 274 -23.84 3.06 -13.78
CA LEU A 274 -22.60 2.42 -13.34
C LEU A 274 -22.85 0.98 -12.88
N ASP A 275 -21.84 0.12 -13.05
CA ASP A 275 -21.84 -1.19 -12.41
C ASP A 275 -21.69 -1.04 -10.88
N GLY A 276 -21.94 -2.12 -10.14
CA GLY A 276 -21.92 -2.08 -8.66
C GLY A 276 -20.56 -1.63 -8.09
N TYR A 277 -19.46 -1.92 -8.79
CA TYR A 277 -18.12 -1.50 -8.39
C TYR A 277 -17.88 0.00 -8.62
N GLY A 278 -18.22 0.53 -9.80
CA GLY A 278 -18.12 1.96 -10.08
C GLY A 278 -19.00 2.80 -9.15
N ALA A 279 -20.18 2.30 -8.79
CA ALA A 279 -21.07 2.97 -7.84
C ALA A 279 -20.48 3.05 -6.42
N SER A 280 -19.93 1.94 -5.91
CA SER A 280 -19.30 1.88 -4.56
C SER A 280 -17.96 2.61 -4.51
N LEU A 281 -17.22 2.70 -5.62
CA LEU A 281 -16.08 3.61 -5.74
C LEU A 281 -16.50 5.07 -5.55
N LEU A 282 -17.59 5.50 -6.20
CA LEU A 282 -18.12 6.86 -6.00
C LEU A 282 -18.63 7.07 -4.57
N HIS A 283 -19.24 6.06 -3.95
CA HIS A 283 -19.61 6.12 -2.54
C HIS A 283 -18.38 6.38 -1.65
N SER A 284 -17.34 5.55 -1.81
CA SER A 284 -16.07 5.70 -1.10
C SER A 284 -15.41 7.06 -1.33
N GLN A 285 -15.43 7.56 -2.57
CA GLN A 285 -14.92 8.89 -2.91
C GLN A 285 -15.66 10.00 -2.16
N ARG A 286 -16.98 9.91 -1.98
CA ARG A 286 -17.75 10.92 -1.24
C ARG A 286 -17.36 10.94 0.24
N LEU A 287 -17.17 9.77 0.86
CA LEU A 287 -16.67 9.66 2.24
C LEU A 287 -15.28 10.30 2.40
N LEU A 288 -14.41 10.10 1.41
CA LEU A 288 -13.08 10.70 1.39
C LEU A 288 -13.11 12.21 1.11
N ASN A 289 -14.04 12.69 0.29
CA ASN A 289 -14.25 14.12 0.04
C ASN A 289 -14.70 14.84 1.33
N ILE A 290 -15.63 14.25 2.08
CA ILE A 290 -16.10 14.80 3.35
C ILE A 290 -14.94 14.96 4.34
N ARG A 291 -14.03 13.98 4.39
CA ARG A 291 -12.91 13.99 5.35
C ARG A 291 -11.70 14.81 4.91
N TYR A 292 -11.31 14.71 3.63
CA TYR A 292 -10.03 15.23 3.14
C TYR A 292 -10.17 16.32 2.08
N GLY A 293 -11.39 16.77 1.81
CA GLY A 293 -11.70 17.72 0.75
C GLY A 293 -11.80 17.07 -0.64
N PHE A 294 -12.34 17.84 -1.59
CA PHE A 294 -12.56 17.41 -2.96
C PHE A 294 -11.25 17.33 -3.73
N LYS A 295 -10.96 16.17 -4.32
CA LYS A 295 -9.74 15.91 -5.09
C LYS A 295 -9.98 14.82 -6.14
N ASP A 296 -9.24 14.93 -7.24
CA ASP A 296 -9.07 13.86 -8.22
C ASP A 296 -8.24 12.73 -7.60
N ARG A 297 -8.91 11.68 -7.12
CA ARG A 297 -8.23 10.48 -6.59
C ARG A 297 -8.12 9.40 -7.66
N LYS A 298 -7.19 8.49 -7.47
CA LYS A 298 -6.98 7.33 -8.34
C LYS A 298 -7.32 6.05 -7.59
N VAL A 299 -7.82 5.06 -8.31
CA VAL A 299 -8.09 3.74 -7.73
C VAL A 299 -6.78 3.00 -7.50
N ALA A 300 -6.80 2.03 -6.58
CA ALA A 300 -5.68 1.10 -6.42
C ALA A 300 -5.51 0.27 -7.70
N ALA A 301 -4.27 0.05 -8.12
CA ALA A 301 -3.96 -0.89 -9.20
C ALA A 301 -4.32 -2.31 -8.75
N HIS A 302 -4.65 -3.18 -9.71
CA HIS A 302 -4.88 -4.60 -9.46
C HIS A 302 -3.54 -5.31 -9.22
N ALA A 303 -2.98 -5.08 -8.03
CA ALA A 303 -1.70 -5.57 -7.56
C ALA A 303 -1.83 -5.87 -6.06
N PRO A 304 -0.92 -6.70 -5.50
CA PRO A 304 -0.95 -6.98 -4.08
C PRO A 304 -0.78 -5.71 -3.25
N ILE A 305 -1.47 -5.64 -2.12
CA ILE A 305 -1.50 -4.46 -1.24
C ILE A 305 -0.88 -4.82 0.10
N MET A 306 0.15 -4.10 0.51
CA MET A 306 0.67 -4.22 1.88
C MET A 306 -0.24 -3.47 2.85
N ILE A 307 -0.75 -4.20 3.84
CA ILE A 307 -1.65 -3.72 4.88
C ILE A 307 -0.89 -3.74 6.21
N ASP A 308 -0.93 -2.63 6.93
CA ASP A 308 -0.52 -2.53 8.33
C ASP A 308 -1.78 -2.57 9.20
N ARG A 309 -1.81 -3.54 10.13
CA ARG A 309 -2.97 -3.80 10.98
C ARG A 309 -3.36 -2.60 11.84
N ASP A 310 -2.39 -1.82 12.32
CA ASP A 310 -2.67 -0.65 13.16
C ASP A 310 -3.25 0.50 12.34
N ILE A 311 -2.78 0.67 11.09
CA ILE A 311 -3.36 1.63 10.15
C ILE A 311 -4.79 1.20 9.78
N MET A 312 -5.00 -0.09 9.51
CA MET A 312 -6.32 -0.63 9.17
C MET A 312 -7.32 -0.47 10.32
N ASN A 313 -6.92 -0.76 11.56
CA ASN A 313 -7.75 -0.55 12.75
C ASN A 313 -8.14 0.93 12.93
N LYS A 314 -7.22 1.87 12.67
CA LYS A 314 -7.51 3.31 12.72
C LYS A 314 -8.46 3.74 11.62
N LEU A 315 -8.25 3.25 10.40
CA LEU A 315 -9.13 3.51 9.26
C LEU A 315 -10.55 3.02 9.56
N GLU A 316 -10.66 1.80 10.06
CA GLU A 316 -11.93 1.20 10.43
C GLU A 316 -12.66 2.00 11.51
N LYS A 317 -11.95 2.47 12.54
CA LYS A 317 -12.53 3.35 13.57
C LYS A 317 -13.03 4.69 13.01
N VAL A 318 -12.40 5.21 11.95
CA VAL A 318 -12.80 6.48 11.33
C VAL A 318 -14.10 6.33 10.52
N TYR A 319 -14.32 5.17 9.92
CA TYR A 319 -15.49 4.88 9.08
C TYR A 319 -16.30 3.70 9.64
N GLU A 320 -16.47 3.67 10.97
CA GLU A 320 -16.95 2.49 11.70
C GLU A 320 -18.32 2.00 11.19
N GLU A 321 -19.27 2.93 10.98
CA GLU A 321 -20.62 2.60 10.54
C GLU A 321 -20.66 2.14 9.08
N GLU A 322 -19.78 2.69 8.24
CA GLU A 322 -19.63 2.33 6.84
C GLU A 322 -18.97 0.96 6.66
N PHE A 323 -18.00 0.63 7.52
CA PHE A 323 -17.44 -0.72 7.58
C PHE A 323 -18.50 -1.72 8.06
N LYS A 324 -19.21 -1.45 9.17
CA LYS A 324 -20.31 -2.31 9.64
C LYS A 324 -21.37 -2.55 8.56
N HIS A 325 -21.75 -1.49 7.83
CA HIS A 325 -22.70 -1.59 6.72
C HIS A 325 -22.17 -2.49 5.60
N THR A 326 -20.94 -2.24 5.14
CA THR A 326 -20.28 -3.06 4.10
C THR A 326 -20.16 -4.53 4.53
N GLU A 327 -19.78 -4.78 5.78
CA GLU A 327 -19.66 -6.12 6.36
C GLU A 327 -20.99 -6.88 6.42
N SER A 328 -22.12 -6.17 6.55
CA SER A 328 -23.46 -6.77 6.57
C SER A 328 -23.97 -7.20 5.20
N ASN A 329 -23.35 -6.73 4.12
CA ASN A 329 -23.78 -7.00 2.76
C ASN A 329 -23.40 -8.42 2.32
N ARG A 330 -24.40 -9.23 1.98
CA ARG A 330 -24.20 -10.58 1.42
C ARG A 330 -23.71 -10.55 -0.03
N PHE A 331 -24.00 -9.49 -0.76
CA PHE A 331 -23.56 -9.28 -2.14
C PHE A 331 -23.05 -7.86 -2.29
N ARG A 332 -22.11 -7.65 -3.21
CA ARG A 332 -21.58 -6.31 -3.51
C ARG A 332 -22.71 -5.31 -3.70
N ALA A 333 -22.70 -4.25 -2.90
CA ALA A 333 -23.65 -3.17 -2.90
C ALA A 333 -23.04 -1.90 -3.51
N VAL A 334 -23.91 -0.98 -3.91
CA VAL A 334 -23.51 0.29 -4.53
C VAL A 334 -22.91 1.29 -3.54
N ASP A 335 -23.03 1.00 -2.26
CA ASP A 335 -22.60 1.80 -1.12
C ASP A 335 -21.63 1.04 -0.21
N ASP A 336 -20.99 0.00 -0.73
CA ASP A 336 -19.84 -0.64 -0.08
C ASP A 336 -18.63 0.32 -0.02
N ILE A 337 -17.82 0.18 1.03
CA ILE A 337 -16.45 0.69 1.05
C ILE A 337 -15.60 -0.13 0.08
N GLN A 338 -14.88 0.54 -0.81
CA GLN A 338 -13.86 -0.07 -1.64
C GLN A 338 -12.54 -0.13 -0.88
N PHE A 339 -12.25 -1.28 -0.27
CA PHE A 339 -11.17 -1.50 0.69
C PHE A 339 -9.82 -0.92 0.27
N GLY A 340 -9.24 -1.41 -0.84
CA GLY A 340 -7.91 -0.97 -1.28
C GLY A 340 -7.86 0.53 -1.64
N PHE A 341 -8.95 1.06 -2.18
CA PHE A 341 -9.08 2.47 -2.54
C PHE A 341 -9.12 3.37 -1.30
N VAL A 342 -9.91 3.01 -0.29
CA VAL A 342 -10.02 3.77 0.95
C VAL A 342 -8.74 3.63 1.79
N TYR A 343 -8.14 2.43 1.85
CA TYR A 343 -6.87 2.21 2.56
C TYR A 343 -5.73 3.07 2.01
N TYR A 344 -5.49 3.05 0.70
CA TYR A 344 -4.48 3.92 0.08
C TYR A 344 -4.81 5.41 0.24
N SER A 345 -6.09 5.79 0.15
CA SER A 345 -6.49 7.18 0.34
C SER A 345 -6.24 7.65 1.78
N PHE A 346 -6.53 6.82 2.78
CA PHE A 346 -6.26 7.09 4.19
C PHE A 346 -4.76 7.20 4.45
N LEU A 347 -3.99 6.22 3.98
CA LEU A 347 -2.54 6.17 4.11
C LEU A 347 -1.85 7.41 3.51
N THR A 348 -2.37 7.92 2.39
CA THR A 348 -1.76 9.04 1.66
C THR A 348 -2.29 10.42 2.05
N ASN A 349 -3.46 10.53 2.71
CA ASN A 349 -4.08 11.82 3.06
C ASN A 349 -4.13 12.10 4.56
N GLU A 350 -3.97 11.10 5.44
CA GLU A 350 -3.84 11.36 6.87
C GLU A 350 -2.58 12.19 7.15
N LYS A 351 -2.76 13.24 7.94
CA LYS A 351 -1.70 14.14 8.35
C LYS A 351 -1.44 14.01 9.83
N ASN A 352 -0.27 14.46 10.25
CA ASN A 352 -0.03 14.70 11.67
C ASN A 352 -1.00 15.79 12.15
N ASN A 353 -1.74 15.58 13.24
CA ASN A 353 -2.77 16.55 13.64
C ASN A 353 -2.68 16.97 15.12
N ASN A 354 -1.65 16.52 15.83
CA ASN A 354 -1.57 16.63 17.29
C ASN A 354 -0.22 17.15 17.80
N HIS A 355 0.71 17.61 16.94
CA HIS A 355 1.96 18.17 17.47
C HIS A 355 1.69 19.53 18.11
N THR A 356 2.11 19.67 19.36
CA THR A 356 2.31 20.96 20.02
C THR A 356 3.67 21.55 19.62
N MET A 357 3.89 22.84 19.89
CA MET A 357 5.21 23.43 19.67
C MET A 357 6.29 22.72 20.50
N ASP A 358 5.97 22.30 21.72
CA ASP A 358 6.92 21.59 22.57
C ASP A 358 7.29 20.21 22.00
N ASP A 359 6.31 19.48 21.44
CA ASP A 359 6.59 18.21 20.76
C ASP A 359 7.56 18.41 19.60
N VAL A 360 7.30 19.42 18.76
CA VAL A 360 8.18 19.75 17.63
C VAL A 360 9.54 20.19 18.12
N PHE A 361 9.61 21.09 19.11
CA PHE A 361 10.88 21.60 19.64
C PHE A 361 11.76 20.46 20.13
N ASN A 362 11.20 19.55 20.93
CA ASN A 362 11.91 18.40 21.48
C ASN A 362 12.29 17.35 20.42
N GLU A 363 11.57 17.25 19.29
CA GLU A 363 11.94 16.34 18.19
C GLU A 363 13.29 16.74 17.57
N PHE A 364 13.57 18.03 17.45
CA PHE A 364 14.76 18.55 16.77
C PHE A 364 15.85 19.08 17.73
N ASP A 365 15.54 19.33 19.00
CA ASP A 365 16.51 19.66 20.07
C ASP A 365 17.25 18.39 20.51
N THR A 366 18.10 17.87 19.62
CA THR A 366 18.73 16.54 19.74
C THR A 366 19.73 16.49 20.89
N ASP A 367 20.38 17.60 21.20
CA ASP A 367 21.32 17.74 22.30
C ASP A 367 20.66 18.23 23.61
N LYS A 368 19.35 18.51 23.58
CA LYS A 368 18.56 19.01 24.71
C LYS A 368 19.10 20.32 25.28
N SER A 369 19.71 21.15 24.45
CA SER A 369 20.23 22.47 24.83
C SER A 369 19.13 23.49 25.11
N GLY A 370 17.88 23.22 24.69
CA GLY A 370 16.80 24.20 24.73
C GLY A 370 16.91 25.25 23.63
N THR A 371 17.80 25.05 22.66
CA THR A 371 18.01 25.91 21.49
C THR A 371 18.12 25.05 20.24
N TRP A 372 17.64 25.55 19.10
CA TRP A 372 17.90 24.94 17.80
C TRP A 372 19.10 25.59 17.14
N THR A 373 20.19 24.85 17.05
CA THR A 373 21.38 25.22 16.28
C THR A 373 21.10 25.26 14.77
N GLN A 374 22.02 25.80 13.98
CA GLN A 374 21.92 25.76 12.52
C GLN A 374 21.80 24.33 11.94
N ALA A 375 22.37 23.32 12.61
CA ALA A 375 22.26 21.94 12.20
C ALA A 375 20.84 21.40 12.41
N GLU A 376 20.27 21.64 13.59
CA GLU A 376 18.91 21.19 13.96
C GLU A 376 17.84 21.94 13.16
N LEU A 377 18.04 23.24 12.94
CA LEU A 377 17.20 24.01 12.03
C LEU A 377 17.25 23.45 10.60
N THR A 378 18.44 23.05 10.13
CA THR A 378 18.58 22.43 8.81
C THR A 378 17.82 21.11 8.75
N GLU A 379 17.87 20.29 9.81
CA GLU A 379 17.12 19.04 9.91
C GLU A 379 15.61 19.26 9.89
N PHE A 380 15.10 20.23 10.67
CA PHE A 380 13.71 20.67 10.63
C PHE A 380 13.28 21.09 9.21
N LEU A 381 14.06 21.95 8.56
CA LEU A 381 13.78 22.43 7.21
C LEU A 381 13.78 21.30 6.17
N ILE A 382 14.68 20.31 6.31
CA ILE A 382 14.69 19.11 5.46
C ILE A 382 13.42 18.29 5.68
N LYS A 383 13.00 18.11 6.93
CA LYS A 383 11.79 17.34 7.28
C LYS A 383 10.54 17.94 6.66
N ILE A 384 10.36 19.26 6.77
CA ILE A 384 9.15 19.93 6.25
C ILE A 384 9.13 20.06 4.73
N ASN A 385 10.25 19.82 4.02
CA ASN A 385 10.39 20.07 2.58
C ASN A 385 10.73 18.83 1.71
N LYS A 386 10.94 17.64 2.29
CA LYS A 386 11.17 16.37 1.56
C LYS A 386 12.22 16.47 0.41
N SER A 387 13.50 16.70 0.77
CA SER A 387 14.72 16.83 -0.09
C SER A 387 15.19 18.30 -0.20
N PRO A 388 16.49 18.59 -0.43
CA PRO A 388 17.19 19.73 0.17
C PRO A 388 16.38 21.00 0.02
N PRO A 389 16.27 21.81 1.09
CA PRO A 389 15.23 22.82 1.19
C PRO A 389 15.26 23.69 -0.07
N ASP A 390 14.15 23.69 -0.81
CA ASP A 390 13.97 24.66 -1.87
C ASP A 390 14.17 26.05 -1.27
N THR A 391 14.79 26.95 -2.05
CA THR A 391 15.13 28.29 -1.57
C THR A 391 13.89 28.98 -0.98
N LYS A 392 12.72 28.68 -1.54
CA LYS A 392 11.42 29.21 -1.12
C LYS A 392 11.03 28.86 0.31
N THR A 393 11.10 27.60 0.74
CA THR A 393 10.69 27.23 2.12
C THR A 393 11.62 27.84 3.14
N LYS A 394 12.92 27.89 2.82
CA LYS A 394 13.90 28.57 3.67
C LYS A 394 13.64 30.08 3.72
N GLU A 395 13.40 30.72 2.57
CA GLU A 395 13.03 32.14 2.49
C GLU A 395 11.73 32.46 3.26
N GLU A 396 10.72 31.58 3.17
CA GLU A 396 9.48 31.70 3.94
C GLU A 396 9.77 31.65 5.45
N PHE A 397 10.56 30.66 5.90
CA PHE A 397 10.94 30.52 7.31
C PHE A 397 11.74 31.73 7.79
N ASP A 398 12.79 32.13 7.06
CA ASP A 398 13.66 33.26 7.38
C ASP A 398 12.83 34.57 7.41
N SER A 399 11.85 34.72 6.51
CA SER A 399 10.91 35.85 6.53
C SER A 399 10.07 35.89 7.81
N LYS A 400 9.59 34.74 8.30
CA LYS A 400 8.88 34.67 9.59
C LYS A 400 9.80 35.03 10.76
N VAL A 401 11.02 34.51 10.78
CA VAL A 401 12.04 34.86 11.81
C VAL A 401 12.30 36.36 11.83
N ASN A 402 12.49 36.98 10.66
CA ASN A 402 12.75 38.42 10.55
C ASN A 402 11.55 39.27 11.00
N GLN A 403 10.31 38.84 10.70
CA GLN A 403 9.11 39.53 11.17
C GLN A 403 8.98 39.49 12.70
N CYS A 404 9.32 38.36 13.33
CA CYS A 404 9.37 38.26 14.80
C CYS A 404 10.38 39.26 15.39
N ASN A 405 11.56 39.40 14.79
CA ASN A 405 12.58 40.36 15.25
C ASN A 405 12.13 41.82 15.18
N SER A 406 11.28 42.17 14.21
CA SER A 406 10.73 43.53 14.10
C SER A 406 9.57 43.83 15.06
N THR A 407 8.95 42.81 15.66
CA THR A 407 7.75 42.96 16.49
C THR A 407 8.02 42.80 17.99
N ASP A 408 9.17 42.25 18.38
CA ASP A 408 9.54 42.06 19.79
C ASP A 408 10.21 43.30 20.42
N ASN A 409 9.54 43.89 21.41
CA ASN A 409 10.09 44.94 22.29
C ASN A 409 10.88 44.35 23.49
N GLY A 410 11.13 43.04 23.53
CA GLY A 410 11.88 42.38 24.60
C GLY A 410 12.64 41.17 24.06
N SER A 411 13.97 41.28 23.98
CA SER A 411 14.92 40.29 23.44
C SER A 411 14.85 40.06 21.92
N ALA A 412 15.37 41.03 21.15
CA ALA A 412 15.72 40.78 19.76
C ALA A 412 16.62 39.53 19.64
N TYR A 413 16.40 38.68 18.64
CA TYR A 413 17.32 37.60 18.28
C TYR A 413 18.64 38.22 17.81
N GLN A 414 19.55 38.48 18.75
CA GLN A 414 20.83 39.13 18.48
C GLN A 414 21.90 38.16 17.98
N ASP A 415 21.78 36.88 18.35
CA ASP A 415 22.74 35.85 17.99
C ASP A 415 22.19 34.97 16.87
N LYS A 416 22.70 35.12 15.65
CA LYS A 416 22.28 34.36 14.47
C LYS A 416 22.60 32.85 14.54
N SER A 417 23.20 32.38 15.62
CA SER A 417 23.71 31.01 15.72
C SER A 417 22.67 29.96 16.18
N ALA A 418 21.70 30.29 17.04
CA ALA A 418 20.72 29.30 17.54
C ALA A 418 19.41 29.92 18.08
N LEU A 419 18.26 29.35 17.70
CA LEU A 419 16.92 29.80 18.12
C LEU A 419 16.50 29.18 19.46
N SER A 420 16.23 29.98 20.49
CA SER A 420 15.79 29.44 21.79
C SER A 420 14.30 29.07 21.82
N ARG A 421 13.96 28.09 22.67
CA ARG A 421 12.58 27.65 22.91
C ARG A 421 11.66 28.82 23.29
N ASP A 422 12.07 29.62 24.25
CA ASP A 422 11.28 30.75 24.75
C ASP A 422 11.01 31.79 23.66
N TRP A 423 12.01 32.06 22.81
CA TRP A 423 11.86 33.00 21.71
C TRP A 423 10.86 32.52 20.66
N ILE A 424 10.95 31.25 20.25
CA ILE A 424 9.96 30.66 19.33
C ILE A 424 8.57 30.71 19.95
N ASN A 425 8.43 30.40 21.24
CA ASN A 425 7.14 30.42 21.92
C ASN A 425 6.53 31.82 22.05
N ASN A 426 7.36 32.87 22.16
CA ASN A 426 6.90 34.26 22.23
C ASN A 426 6.49 34.82 20.86
N CYS A 427 7.04 34.31 19.75
CA CYS A 427 6.60 34.71 18.42
C CYS A 427 5.49 33.79 17.85
N ALA A 428 4.23 34.20 18.02
CA ALA A 428 3.07 33.46 17.51
C ALA A 428 3.13 33.19 15.99
N LEU A 429 3.66 34.13 15.19
CA LEU A 429 3.80 33.97 13.74
C LEU A 429 4.69 32.78 13.37
N LEU A 430 5.86 32.67 14.03
CA LEU A 430 6.82 31.60 13.76
C LEU A 430 6.34 30.28 14.39
N ARG A 431 5.87 30.31 15.63
CA ARG A 431 5.32 29.15 16.33
C ARG A 431 4.22 28.47 15.51
N ASN A 432 3.24 29.25 15.06
CA ASN A 432 2.12 28.73 14.28
C ASN A 432 2.62 28.18 12.93
N TYR A 433 3.54 28.88 12.25
CA TYR A 433 4.14 28.36 11.01
C TYR A 433 4.81 27.00 11.21
N ILE A 434 5.62 26.83 12.26
CA ILE A 434 6.33 25.58 12.57
C ILE A 434 5.32 24.45 12.82
N VAL A 435 4.36 24.68 13.72
CA VAL A 435 3.34 23.69 14.09
C VAL A 435 2.48 23.34 12.88
N ASP A 436 2.05 24.33 12.09
CA ASP A 436 1.23 24.12 10.89
C ASP A 436 1.97 23.32 9.82
N LYS A 437 3.27 23.61 9.58
CA LYS A 437 4.08 22.84 8.63
C LYS A 437 4.25 21.40 9.09
N MET A 438 4.56 21.16 10.37
CA MET A 438 4.69 19.81 10.92
C MET A 438 3.37 19.02 10.89
N ASN A 439 2.26 19.66 11.24
CA ASN A 439 0.92 19.07 11.15
C ASN A 439 0.41 19.00 9.69
N SER A 440 1.06 19.66 8.73
CA SER A 440 0.73 19.47 7.31
C SER A 440 1.36 18.21 6.71
N LEU A 441 2.39 17.65 7.36
CA LEU A 441 3.12 16.49 6.87
C LEU A 441 2.26 15.22 6.91
N PRO A 442 2.46 14.30 5.94
CA PRO A 442 1.81 13.00 5.97
C PRO A 442 2.13 12.25 7.25
N LYS A 443 1.10 11.69 7.88
CA LYS A 443 1.22 10.87 9.09
C LYS A 443 2.00 9.58 8.83
N TYR A 444 1.80 9.01 7.66
CA TYR A 444 2.47 7.78 7.24
C TYR A 444 3.44 8.09 6.10
N LYS A 445 4.65 7.55 6.16
CA LYS A 445 5.59 7.62 5.04
C LYS A 445 5.02 6.79 3.89
N PHE A 446 5.05 7.34 2.68
CA PHE A 446 4.64 6.63 1.49
C PHE A 446 5.34 7.17 0.24
N GLU A 447 5.39 6.32 -0.78
CA GLU A 447 5.86 6.65 -2.11
C GLU A 447 4.87 6.14 -3.15
N VAL A 448 4.43 7.03 -4.03
CA VAL A 448 3.59 6.64 -5.16
C VAL A 448 4.46 6.05 -6.25
N THR A 449 4.23 4.77 -6.56
CA THR A 449 4.95 4.07 -7.62
C THR A 449 4.51 4.61 -8.98
N LYS A 450 5.41 5.35 -9.65
CA LYS A 450 5.18 5.88 -11.00
C LYS A 450 5.03 4.73 -11.99
N LYS A 451 4.06 4.84 -12.90
CA LYS A 451 3.85 3.86 -14.00
C LYS A 451 3.62 2.42 -13.51
N SER A 452 3.05 2.24 -12.33
CA SER A 452 2.59 0.97 -11.73
C SER A 452 2.01 -0.03 -12.75
N GLU A 453 1.03 0.37 -13.57
CA GLU A 453 0.35 -0.49 -14.56
C GLU A 453 1.20 -0.88 -15.79
N SER A 454 2.39 -0.31 -15.96
CA SER A 454 3.27 -0.62 -17.10
C SER A 454 4.65 -1.14 -16.69
N LEU A 455 5.05 -0.94 -15.43
CA LEU A 455 6.33 -1.39 -14.90
C LEU A 455 6.19 -2.50 -13.85
N TYR A 456 5.13 -2.48 -13.04
CA TYR A 456 4.99 -3.36 -11.88
C TYR A 456 3.86 -4.38 -12.04
N SER A 457 2.77 -4.01 -12.70
CA SER A 457 1.59 -4.87 -12.84
C SER A 457 1.16 -5.03 -14.30
N THR A 458 0.55 -6.15 -14.63
CA THR A 458 -0.10 -6.40 -15.92
C THR A 458 -1.42 -7.10 -15.67
N MET A 459 -2.49 -6.61 -16.32
CA MET A 459 -3.82 -7.20 -16.25
C MET A 459 -4.21 -7.70 -17.64
N GLU A 460 -4.45 -9.00 -17.77
CA GLU A 460 -4.97 -9.61 -19.00
C GLU A 460 -6.37 -10.17 -18.74
N ARG A 461 -7.32 -9.84 -19.61
CA ARG A 461 -8.66 -10.44 -19.61
C ARG A 461 -8.76 -11.44 -20.73
N LEU A 462 -9.02 -12.70 -20.38
CA LEU A 462 -9.18 -13.80 -21.31
C LEU A 462 -10.60 -13.78 -21.88
N MET A 463 -10.70 -13.68 -23.20
CA MET A 463 -11.97 -13.73 -23.92
C MET A 463 -12.13 -15.08 -24.63
N SER A 464 -13.35 -15.44 -25.03
CA SER A 464 -13.65 -16.66 -25.81
C SER A 464 -13.16 -16.56 -27.27
N ASN A 465 -11.85 -16.33 -27.42
CA ASN A 465 -11.13 -16.20 -28.68
C ASN A 465 -9.73 -16.81 -28.52
N VAL A 466 -9.61 -18.07 -28.93
CA VAL A 466 -8.40 -18.89 -28.77
C VAL A 466 -7.16 -18.23 -29.38
N SER A 467 -7.28 -17.64 -30.57
CA SER A 467 -6.16 -17.00 -31.27
C SER A 467 -5.65 -15.76 -30.53
N LYS A 468 -6.56 -14.92 -30.01
CA LYS A 468 -6.21 -13.73 -29.24
C LYS A 468 -5.56 -14.11 -27.91
N VAL A 469 -6.15 -15.07 -27.19
CA VAL A 469 -5.60 -15.56 -25.92
C VAL A 469 -4.20 -16.16 -26.12
N ARG A 470 -3.99 -16.97 -27.15
CA ARG A 470 -2.66 -17.51 -27.47
C ARG A 470 -1.63 -16.40 -27.69
N ALA A 471 -2.00 -15.33 -28.40
CA ALA A 471 -1.11 -14.19 -28.61
C ALA A 471 -0.83 -13.42 -27.31
N GLN A 472 -1.85 -13.21 -26.45
CA GLN A 472 -1.72 -12.58 -25.13
C GLN A 472 -0.75 -13.37 -24.24
N LEU A 473 -0.96 -14.68 -24.08
CA LEU A 473 -0.13 -15.54 -23.24
C LEU A 473 1.31 -15.66 -23.77
N LYS A 474 1.50 -15.71 -25.10
CA LYS A 474 2.84 -15.69 -25.72
C LYS A 474 3.57 -14.38 -25.42
N LYS A 475 2.87 -13.24 -25.49
CA LYS A 475 3.44 -11.93 -25.16
C LYS A 475 3.82 -11.86 -23.68
N LEU A 476 2.93 -12.28 -22.77
CA LEU A 476 3.22 -12.36 -21.34
C LEU A 476 4.47 -13.20 -21.06
N SER A 477 4.57 -14.38 -21.68
CA SER A 477 5.71 -15.30 -21.52
C SER A 477 7.06 -14.67 -21.91
N SER A 478 7.06 -13.70 -22.83
CA SER A 478 8.29 -13.03 -23.28
C SER A 478 8.79 -11.96 -22.32
N LYS A 479 7.89 -11.33 -21.55
CA LYS A 479 8.21 -10.26 -20.60
C LYS A 479 7.08 -10.10 -19.59
N MET A 480 7.24 -10.72 -18.43
CA MET A 480 6.31 -10.54 -17.32
C MET A 480 6.69 -9.33 -16.50
N THR A 481 5.70 -8.62 -15.98
CA THR A 481 5.87 -7.67 -14.87
C THR A 481 5.97 -8.43 -13.55
N LYS A 482 6.20 -7.72 -12.43
CA LYS A 482 6.25 -8.34 -11.10
C LYS A 482 4.91 -8.99 -10.73
N PHE A 483 3.81 -8.28 -10.94
CA PHE A 483 2.46 -8.72 -10.61
C PHE A 483 1.66 -8.99 -11.90
N VAL A 484 1.30 -10.23 -12.16
CA VAL A 484 0.52 -10.60 -13.34
C VAL A 484 -0.86 -11.07 -12.89
N CYS A 485 -1.88 -10.34 -13.32
CA CYS A 485 -3.28 -10.63 -13.10
C CYS A 485 -3.88 -11.20 -14.40
N ILE A 486 -4.47 -12.39 -14.31
CA ILE A 486 -5.18 -13.02 -15.44
C ILE A 486 -6.62 -13.26 -15.01
N ASN A 487 -7.54 -12.50 -15.61
CA ASN A 487 -8.96 -12.60 -15.31
C ASN A 487 -9.72 -13.23 -16.46
N ASP A 488 -10.84 -13.81 -16.09
CA ASP A 488 -11.75 -14.46 -16.99
C ASP A 488 -12.89 -13.53 -17.41
N ASP A 489 -13.01 -13.29 -18.72
CA ASP A 489 -14.14 -12.61 -19.36
C ASP A 489 -14.68 -13.49 -20.51
N LEU A 490 -14.71 -14.81 -20.29
CA LEU A 490 -15.25 -15.79 -21.23
C LEU A 490 -16.77 -15.69 -21.31
N ASP A 491 -17.28 -15.83 -22.53
CA ASP A 491 -18.69 -15.88 -22.88
C ASP A 491 -19.22 -17.31 -22.68
N ASP A 492 -20.14 -17.49 -21.73
CA ASP A 492 -20.73 -18.80 -21.41
C ASP A 492 -21.49 -19.41 -22.60
N ALA A 493 -21.85 -18.61 -23.63
CA ALA A 493 -22.42 -19.11 -24.87
C ALA A 493 -21.40 -19.84 -25.78
N LYS A 494 -20.11 -19.85 -25.43
CA LYS A 494 -19.01 -20.40 -26.24
C LYS A 494 -18.21 -21.50 -25.52
N PRO A 495 -18.84 -22.58 -25.05
CA PRO A 495 -18.19 -23.58 -24.20
C PRO A 495 -17.02 -24.31 -24.88
N LYS A 496 -17.04 -24.49 -26.20
CA LYS A 496 -15.96 -25.14 -26.95
C LYS A 496 -14.70 -24.28 -26.96
N GLU A 497 -14.84 -23.00 -27.24
CA GLU A 497 -13.76 -22.03 -27.21
C GLU A 497 -13.23 -21.83 -25.79
N ASN A 498 -14.12 -21.80 -24.80
CA ASN A 498 -13.77 -21.64 -23.39
C ASN A 498 -12.88 -22.79 -22.93
N LYS A 499 -13.24 -24.04 -23.25
CA LYS A 499 -12.41 -25.21 -22.94
C LYS A 499 -11.01 -25.11 -23.55
N ALA A 500 -10.91 -24.69 -24.82
CA ALA A 500 -9.62 -24.50 -25.47
C ALA A 500 -8.80 -23.35 -24.84
N VAL A 501 -9.45 -22.29 -24.36
CA VAL A 501 -8.79 -21.20 -23.62
C VAL A 501 -8.28 -21.69 -22.26
N GLU A 502 -9.06 -22.48 -21.54
CA GLU A 502 -8.65 -23.09 -20.27
C GLU A 502 -7.44 -24.01 -20.44
N GLU A 503 -7.42 -24.84 -21.49
CA GLU A 503 -6.26 -25.68 -21.83
C GLU A 503 -5.00 -24.84 -22.15
N LEU A 504 -5.15 -23.73 -22.87
CA LEU A 504 -4.05 -22.80 -23.14
C LEU A 504 -3.52 -22.14 -21.86
N LEU A 505 -4.42 -21.73 -20.97
CA LEU A 505 -4.06 -21.12 -19.69
C LEU A 505 -3.33 -22.11 -18.80
N GLN A 506 -3.81 -23.35 -18.71
CA GLN A 506 -3.17 -24.42 -17.95
C GLN A 506 -1.76 -24.72 -18.46
N ASN A 507 -1.59 -24.81 -19.78
CA ASN A 507 -0.28 -25.00 -20.40
C ASN A 507 0.66 -23.82 -20.15
N PHE A 508 0.13 -22.59 -20.21
CA PHE A 508 0.89 -21.40 -19.84
C PHE A 508 1.38 -21.52 -18.39
N TYR A 509 0.50 -21.78 -17.43
CA TYR A 509 0.89 -21.89 -16.03
C TYR A 509 1.94 -22.97 -15.77
N LEU A 510 1.75 -24.17 -16.33
CA LEU A 510 2.71 -25.27 -16.22
C LEU A 510 4.08 -24.93 -16.85
N SER A 511 4.11 -24.14 -17.93
CA SER A 511 5.36 -23.70 -18.53
C SER A 511 6.15 -22.73 -17.65
N GLN A 512 5.46 -21.92 -16.85
CA GLN A 512 6.07 -20.88 -16.01
C GLN A 512 6.46 -21.40 -14.62
N PHE A 513 5.62 -22.31 -14.10
CA PHE A 513 5.73 -22.90 -12.77
C PHE A 513 5.63 -24.44 -12.84
N PRO A 514 6.59 -25.12 -13.49
CA PRO A 514 6.51 -26.58 -13.70
C PRO A 514 6.66 -27.37 -12.40
N GLN A 515 7.40 -26.84 -11.43
CA GLN A 515 7.65 -27.52 -10.15
C GLN A 515 6.40 -27.51 -9.27
N VAL A 516 6.11 -28.65 -8.66
CA VAL A 516 5.07 -28.78 -7.63
C VAL A 516 5.57 -28.08 -6.37
N SER A 517 4.73 -27.23 -5.78
CA SER A 517 5.09 -26.47 -4.59
C SER A 517 4.90 -27.26 -3.30
N ALA A 518 5.56 -26.86 -2.21
CA ALA A 518 5.32 -27.45 -0.88
C ALA A 518 3.87 -27.23 -0.38
N PHE A 519 3.18 -26.23 -0.96
CA PHE A 519 1.75 -25.97 -0.74
C PHE A 519 0.83 -27.04 -1.35
N GLU A 520 1.35 -27.97 -2.16
CA GLU A 520 0.55 -28.97 -2.85
C GLU A 520 0.77 -30.38 -2.31
N VAL A 521 -0.30 -31.19 -2.31
CA VAL A 521 -0.18 -32.63 -2.07
C VAL A 521 0.46 -33.32 -3.28
N SER A 522 1.18 -34.43 -3.04
CA SER A 522 1.87 -35.18 -4.09
C SER A 522 0.93 -35.80 -5.13
N GLU A 523 -0.29 -36.17 -4.72
CA GLU A 523 -1.34 -36.71 -5.60
C GLU A 523 -2.68 -36.02 -5.32
N PRO A 524 -2.99 -34.91 -6.03
CA PRO A 524 -4.24 -34.21 -5.83
C PRO A 524 -5.39 -35.00 -6.45
N HIS A 525 -6.20 -35.64 -5.61
CA HIS A 525 -7.44 -36.28 -6.05
C HIS A 525 -8.60 -35.27 -5.94
N PRO A 526 -9.36 -35.00 -7.02
CA PRO A 526 -10.59 -34.25 -6.90
C PRO A 526 -11.53 -34.99 -5.93
N PRO A 527 -12.31 -34.27 -5.10
CA PRO A 527 -13.25 -34.93 -4.19
C PRO A 527 -14.18 -35.84 -4.99
N THR A 528 -14.24 -37.12 -4.62
CA THR A 528 -15.32 -38.00 -5.07
C THR A 528 -16.62 -37.41 -4.54
N MET A 529 -17.66 -37.28 -5.38
CA MET A 529 -18.96 -36.79 -4.94
C MET A 529 -19.43 -37.67 -3.78
N SER A 530 -19.37 -37.17 -2.55
CA SER A 530 -19.94 -37.86 -1.41
C SER A 530 -21.45 -37.86 -1.58
N PRO A 531 -22.14 -39.00 -1.35
CA PRO A 531 -23.59 -39.03 -1.38
C PRO A 531 -24.13 -38.05 -0.35
N MET A 532 -25.19 -37.33 -0.74
CA MET A 532 -25.91 -36.41 0.14
C MET A 532 -26.23 -37.14 1.44
N VAL A 533 -25.74 -36.61 2.57
CA VAL A 533 -26.22 -37.03 3.89
C VAL A 533 -27.67 -36.58 3.97
N GLU A 534 -28.61 -37.53 3.88
CA GLU A 534 -29.99 -37.30 4.25
C GLU A 534 -30.03 -36.91 5.72
N ASP A 535 -30.40 -35.66 5.98
CA ASP A 535 -30.64 -35.14 7.31
C ASP A 535 -31.91 -35.80 7.87
N THR A 536 -31.77 -36.95 8.55
CA THR A 536 -32.81 -37.51 9.40
C THR A 536 -32.93 -36.67 10.67
N GLN A 537 -33.47 -35.45 10.56
CA GLN A 537 -34.11 -34.79 11.69
C GLN A 537 -35.47 -35.45 11.95
N GLN A 538 -35.41 -36.50 12.76
CA GLN A 538 -36.55 -37.09 13.40
C GLN A 538 -37.17 -36.03 14.32
N LYS A 539 -38.34 -35.51 13.92
CA LYS A 539 -39.20 -34.63 14.71
C LYS A 539 -39.54 -35.32 16.04
N ASN A 540 -38.87 -34.95 17.11
CA ASN A 540 -39.40 -35.13 18.46
C ASN A 540 -40.41 -34.01 18.74
N VAL A 541 -41.65 -34.25 18.33
CA VAL A 541 -42.82 -33.52 18.83
C VAL A 541 -43.08 -34.02 20.25
N ILE A 542 -42.61 -33.27 21.25
CA ILE A 542 -43.11 -33.41 22.62
C ILE A 542 -44.47 -32.70 22.64
N VAL A 543 -45.54 -33.48 22.56
CA VAL A 543 -46.90 -33.04 22.87
C VAL A 543 -46.99 -32.94 24.40
N LEU A 544 -47.08 -31.73 24.93
CA LEU A 544 -47.57 -31.48 26.29
C LEU A 544 -48.96 -30.86 26.17
N SER A 545 -49.98 -31.61 26.59
CA SER A 545 -51.23 -31.05 27.10
C SER A 545 -51.92 -32.07 27.98
N ALA A 546 -52.18 -31.67 29.24
CA ALA A 546 -53.11 -32.22 30.24
C ALA A 546 -53.21 -33.74 30.44
#